data_AF-A0ABD4U5J1-F1
#
_entry.id   AF-A0ABD4U5J1-F1
#
_cell.length_a   1.000
_cell.length_b   1.000
_cell.length_c   1.000
_cell.angle_alpha   90.00
_cell.angle_beta   90.00
_cell.angle_gamma   90.00
#
_symmetry.space_group_name_H-M   'P 1'
#
loop_
_entity.id
_entity.type
_entity.pdbx_description
1 polymer ?
#
loop_
_entity_poly.entity_id
_entity_poly.type
_entity_poly.pdbx_seq_one_letter_code
_entity_poly.pdbx_strand_id
1 'polypeptide(L)' 'MGELLLLKVVLFIFFLWYLIKLLRLRGKQTSSEPFWVPKKIGVGIGVNPRNTAGFWVSLAVTLSILTVLLVLIVSLIL' A
#
# COMPACT_ATOMS: atom_id res chain seq x y z
N MET A 1 -4.70 -11.10 22.71
CA MET A 1 -3.39 -11.22 22.04
C MET A 1 -3.51 -11.82 20.64
N GLY A 2 -4.15 -12.99 20.48
CA GLY A 2 -4.27 -13.68 19.19
C GLY A 2 -5.00 -12.92 18.08
N GLU A 3 -6.13 -12.28 18.37
CA GLU A 3 -6.91 -11.53 17.36
C GLU A 3 -6.16 -10.31 16.79
N LEU A 4 -5.43 -9.58 17.64
CA LEU A 4 -4.64 -8.42 17.23
C LEU A 4 -3.45 -8.85 16.35
N LEU A 5 -2.81 -9.96 16.69
CA LEU A 5 -1.75 -10.54 15.86
C LEU A 5 -2.28 -10.98 14.50
N LEU A 6 -3.43 -11.67 14.48
CA LEU A 6 -4.08 -12.10 13.25
C LEU A 6 -4.41 -10.89 12.35
N LEU A 7 -4.98 -9.83 12.91
CA LEU A 7 -5.28 -8.60 12.16
C LEU A 7 -4.01 -8.00 11.52
N LYS A 8 -2.92 -7.89 12.28
CA LYS A 8 -1.65 -7.36 11.76
C LYS A 8 -1.10 -8.23 10.62
N VAL A 9 -1.17 -9.55 10.75
CA VAL A 9 -0.73 -10.50 9.70
C VAL A 9 -1.60 -10.36 8.45
N VAL A 10 -2.93 -10.27 8.60
CA VAL A 10 -3.85 -10.08 7.47
C VAL A 10 -3.56 -8.76 6.75
N LEU A 11 -3.36 -7.66 7.49
CA LEU A 11 -2.98 -6.37 6.92
C LEU A 11 -1.61 -6.45 6.21
N PHE A 12 -0.64 -7.15 6.79
CA PHE A 12 0.69 -7.32 6.20
C PHE A 12 0.60 -8.04 4.85
N ILE A 13 -0.16 -9.14 4.78
CA ILE A 13 -0.41 -9.87 3.53
C ILE A 13 -1.12 -8.98 2.50
N PHE A 14 -2.10 -8.18 2.93
CA PHE A 14 -2.80 -7.23 2.06
C PHE A 14 -1.83 -6.20 1.44
N PHE A 15 -0.97 -5.59 2.25
CA PHE A 15 0.00 -4.61 1.76
C PHE A 15 1.11 -5.24 0.91
N LEU A 16 1.50 -6.50 1.17
CA LEU A 16 2.39 -7.25 0.28
C LEU A 16 1.75 -7.45 -1.09
N TRP A 17 0.48 -7.84 -1.13
CA TRP A 17 -0.22 -8.00 -2.39
C TRP A 17 -0.36 -6.67 -3.15
N TYR A 18 -0.61 -5.58 -2.43
CA TYR A 18 -0.62 -4.24 -3.00
C TYR A 18 0.77 -3.83 -3.54
N LEU A 19 1.85 -4.13 -2.82
CA LEU A 19 3.23 -3.89 -3.27
C LEU A 19 3.51 -4.64 -4.58
N ILE A 20 3.14 -5.92 -4.67
CA ILE A 20 3.30 -6.71 -5.91
C ILE A 20 2.56 -6.03 -7.08
N LYS A 21 1.35 -5.51 -6.85
CA LYS A 21 0.62 -4.75 -7.87
C LYS A 21 1.36 -3.49 -8.31
N LEU A 22 1.91 -2.72 -7.37
CA LEU A 22 2.71 -1.55 -7.69
C LEU A 22 3.93 -1.94 -8.53
N LEU A 23 4.68 -2.96 -8.12
CA LEU A 23 5.86 -3.41 -8.85
C LEU A 23 5.54 -3.83 -10.29
N ARG A 24 4.35 -4.41 -10.54
CA ARG A 24 3.88 -4.73 -11.90
C ARG A 24 3.56 -3.50 -12.77
N LEU A 25 3.35 -2.34 -12.14
CA LEU A 25 3.15 -1.04 -12.81
C LEU A 25 4.46 -0.30 -13.08
N ARG A 26 5.59 -0.78 -12.54
CA ARG A 26 6.90 -0.13 -12.75
C ARG A 26 7.23 -0.06 -14.25
N GLY A 27 7.56 1.15 -14.71
CA GLY A 27 7.85 1.44 -16.11
C GLY A 27 6.61 1.61 -17.00
N LYS A 28 5.40 1.48 -16.44
CA LYS A 28 4.12 1.67 -17.15
C LYS A 28 3.39 2.95 -16.71
N GLN A 29 4.03 3.79 -15.90
CA GLN A 29 3.46 5.04 -15.43
C GLN A 29 3.60 6.15 -16.47
N THR A 30 2.71 7.14 -16.41
CA THR A 30 2.79 8.35 -17.23
C THR A 30 2.42 9.58 -16.39
N SER A 31 3.08 10.71 -16.66
CA SER A 31 2.76 11.97 -15.99
C SER A 31 1.41 12.58 -16.44
N SER A 32 0.86 12.10 -17.56
CA SER A 32 -0.45 12.55 -18.07
C SER A 32 -1.65 11.97 -17.32
N GLU A 33 -1.47 10.87 -16.59
CA GLU A 33 -2.50 10.31 -15.72
C GLU A 33 -2.74 11.25 -14.52
N PRO A 34 -4.00 11.46 -14.09
CA PRO A 34 -4.28 12.34 -12.96
C PRO A 34 -3.69 11.75 -11.67
N PHE A 35 -3.08 12.60 -10.84
CA PHE A 35 -2.51 12.16 -9.55
C PHE A 35 -3.60 11.69 -8.58
N TRP A 36 -4.72 12.42 -8.53
CA TRP A 36 -5.89 12.09 -7.72
C TRP A 36 -6.96 11.44 -8.58
N VAL A 37 -7.51 10.32 -8.12
CA VAL A 37 -8.65 9.64 -8.75
C VAL A 37 -9.79 9.49 -7.76
N PRO A 38 -11.05 9.79 -8.15
CA PRO A 38 -12.19 9.52 -7.30
C PRO A 38 -12.31 8.01 -7.04
N LYS A 39 -12.61 7.63 -5.81
CA LYS A 39 -12.82 6.22 -5.49
C LYS A 39 -14.09 5.72 -6.17
N LYS A 40 -14.01 4.52 -6.76
CA LYS A 40 -15.18 3.85 -7.37
C LYS A 40 -16.20 3.37 -6.34
N ILE A 41 -15.78 3.18 -5.09
CA ILE A 41 -16.61 2.71 -3.99
C ILE A 41 -16.37 3.65 -2.80
N GLY A 42 -17.46 4.18 -2.24
CA GLY A 42 -17.43 5.17 -1.14
C GLY A 42 -17.20 6.61 -1.59
N VAL A 43 -17.02 7.51 -0.61
CA VAL A 43 -16.74 8.94 -0.84
C VAL A 43 -15.24 9.19 -0.69
N GLY A 44 -14.63 9.94 -1.62
CA GLY A 44 -13.27 10.46 -1.49
C GLY A 44 -12.37 10.29 -2.71
N ILE A 45 -11.15 10.81 -2.59
CA ILE A 45 -10.08 10.73 -3.59
C ILE A 45 -8.99 9.76 -3.14
N GLY A 46 -8.34 9.10 -4.08
CA GLY A 46 -7.18 8.24 -3.87
C GLY A 46 -6.02 8.65 -4.77
N VAL A 47 -4.82 8.22 -4.40
CA VAL A 47 -3.63 8.39 -5.23
C VAL A 47 -3.68 7.40 -6.39
N ASN A 48 -3.43 7.86 -7.62
CA ASN A 48 -3.38 7.03 -8.81
C ASN A 48 -1.96 6.49 -9.03
N PRO A 49 -1.70 5.18 -8.85
CA PRO A 49 -0.37 4.61 -9.08
C PRO A 49 0.00 4.52 -10.57
N ARG A 50 -0.89 4.89 -11.51
CA ARG A 50 -0.53 5.07 -12.93
C ARG A 50 0.11 6.42 -13.23
N ASN A 51 -0.11 7.41 -12.37
CA ASN A 51 0.64 8.66 -12.42
C ASN A 51 2.07 8.42 -11.90
N THR A 52 3.08 9.02 -12.53
CA THR A 52 4.50 8.86 -12.14
C THR A 52 4.74 9.23 -10.67
N ALA A 53 4.29 10.41 -10.22
CA ALA A 53 4.43 10.81 -8.82
C ALA A 53 3.53 9.98 -7.90
N GLY A 54 2.30 9.67 -8.35
CA GLY A 54 1.36 8.85 -7.59
C GLY A 54 1.88 7.44 -7.32
N PHE A 55 2.64 6.87 -8.26
CA PHE A 55 3.34 5.61 -8.06
C PHE A 55 4.38 5.68 -6.95
N TRP A 56 5.28 6.67 -7.00
CA TRP A 56 6.34 6.80 -6.01
C TRP A 56 5.80 7.08 -4.61
N VAL A 57 4.76 7.92 -4.50
CA VAL A 57 4.04 8.14 -3.24
C VAL A 57 3.40 6.85 -2.74
N SER A 58 2.67 6.13 -3.61
CA SER A 58 2.04 4.85 -3.25
C SER A 58 3.07 3.82 -2.79
N LEU A 59 4.22 3.75 -3.46
CA LEU A 59 5.31 2.84 -3.12
C LEU A 59 5.92 3.18 -1.76
N ALA A 60 6.26 4.45 -1.53
CA ALA A 60 6.84 4.92 -0.27
C ALA A 60 5.92 4.60 0.91
N VAL A 61 4.64 4.96 0.81
CA VAL A 61 3.63 4.69 1.85
C VAL A 61 3.49 3.19 2.11
N THR A 62 3.43 2.38 1.04
CA THR A 62 3.30 0.92 1.17
C THR A 62 4.50 0.31 1.90
N LEU A 63 5.72 0.72 1.55
CA LEU A 63 6.93 0.24 2.21
C LEU A 63 6.98 0.68 3.67
N SER A 64 6.65 1.94 3.97
CA SER A 64 6.58 2.43 5.35
C SER A 64 5.59 1.64 6.20
N ILE A 65 4.40 1.34 5.68
CA ILE A 65 3.39 0.55 6.39
C ILE A 65 3.88 -0.88 6.62
N LEU A 66 4.49 -1.51 5.61
CA LEU A 66 5.07 -2.85 5.75
C LEU A 66 6.15 -2.90 6.83
N THR A 67 7.04 -1.90 6.87
CA THR A 67 8.07 -1.80 7.92
C THR A 67 7.45 -1.67 9.31
N VAL A 68 6.46 -0.79 9.49
CA VAL A 68 5.77 -0.62 10.78
C VAL A 68 5.05 -1.90 11.19
N LEU A 69 4.32 -2.54 10.27
CA LEU A 69 3.63 -3.81 10.54
C LEU A 69 4.60 -4.93 10.91
N LEU A 70 5.75 -5.01 10.22
CA LEU A 70 6.78 -6.00 10.52
C LEU A 70 7.29 -5.84 11.96
N VAL A 71 7.66 -4.61 12.35
CA VAL A 71 8.10 -4.31 13.72
C VAL A 71 7.01 -4.69 14.73
N LEU A 72 5.77 -4.28 14.46
CA LEU A 72 4.62 -4.54 15.33
C LEU A 72 4.25 -6.03 15.44
N ILE A 73 4.56 -6.86 14.45
CA ILE A 73 4.36 -8.32 14.49
C ILE A 73 5.49 -8.95 15.30
N VAL A 74 6.74 -8.61 15.01
CA VAL A 74 7.91 -9.15 15.71
C VAL A 74 7.84 -8.84 17.21
N SER A 75 7.51 -7.60 17.59
CA SER A 75 7.37 -7.20 19.01
C SER A 75 6.21 -7.84 19.75
N LEU A 76 5.27 -8.50 19.07
CA LEU A 76 4.20 -9.27 19.73
C LEU A 76 4.54 -10.76 19.87
N ILE A 77 5.47 -11.26 19.06
CA ILE A 77 5.85 -12.68 19.02
C ILE A 77 7.08 -12.94 19.92
N LEU A 78 7.99 -11.96 19.99
CA LEU A 78 9.15 -11.96 20.88
C LEU A 78 8.76 -11.49 22.28
#